data_AF-B7TW25-F1
#
_entry.id   AF-B7TW25-F1
#
_cell.length_a   1.000
_cell.length_b   1.000
_cell.length_c   1.000
_cell.angle_alpha   90.00
_cell.angle_beta   90.00
_cell.angle_gamma   90.00
#
_symmetry.space_group_name_H-M   'P 1'
#
loop_
_entity.id
_entity.type
_entity.pdbx_description
1 polymer ?
#
loop_
_entity_poly.entity_id
_entity_poly.type
_entity_poly.pdbx_seq_one_letter_code
_entity_poly.pdbx_strand_id
1 'polypeptide(L)'
;NPHLFNHMQQYFHIKNGDRDWISYQLEKSFRSTPEILTLVDRLFNNFREEISFVNSEIKHVPYRENDQGYIEIWPLLPKCKEEEQQALQIHLMHKKDYIIIDRLLAQAIAHKIHNWLNEGRILVAKDRHIEPRDIMILVRQQNVLVDYVTSELKKAN
;
A
#
# COMPACT_ATOMS: atom_id res chain seq x y z
N ASN A 1 18.32 -6.76 -3.23
CA ASN A 1 18.53 -6.33 -4.63
C ASN A 1 18.15 -7.51 -5.53
N PRO A 2 17.08 -7.39 -6.35
CA PRO A 2 16.58 -8.48 -7.19
C PRO A 2 17.62 -9.04 -8.18
N HIS A 3 18.51 -8.19 -8.72
CA HIS A 3 19.56 -8.64 -9.64
C HIS A 3 20.60 -9.56 -8.98
N LEU A 4 20.96 -9.28 -7.72
CA LEU A 4 21.87 -10.14 -6.95
C LEU A 4 21.24 -11.52 -6.69
N PHE A 5 19.92 -11.59 -6.48
CA PHE A 5 19.23 -12.85 -6.27
C PHE A 5 19.30 -13.75 -7.51
N ASN A 6 19.00 -13.20 -8.69
CA ASN A 6 19.08 -13.95 -9.95
C ASN A 6 20.52 -14.40 -10.24
N HIS A 7 21.50 -13.51 -10.04
CA HIS A 7 22.91 -13.87 -10.19
C HIS A 7 23.32 -15.02 -9.25
N MET A 8 22.87 -14.99 -7.99
CA MET A 8 23.16 -16.07 -7.05
C MET A 8 22.48 -17.37 -7.46
N GLN A 9 21.25 -17.33 -7.95
CA GLN A 9 20.55 -18.50 -8.47
C GLN A 9 21.33 -19.16 -9.62
N GLN A 10 21.80 -18.35 -10.59
CA GLN A 10 22.62 -18.82 -11.71
C GLN A 10 23.98 -19.38 -11.24
N TYR A 11 24.65 -18.69 -10.31
CA TYR A 11 25.91 -19.16 -9.73
C TYR A 11 25.77 -20.54 -9.09
N PHE A 12 24.74 -20.73 -8.26
CA PHE A 12 24.49 -22.01 -7.60
C PHE A 12 24.04 -23.10 -8.57
N HIS A 13 23.25 -22.75 -9.60
CA HIS A 13 22.88 -23.68 -10.65
C HIS A 13 24.11 -24.23 -11.38
N ILE A 14 25.03 -23.35 -11.81
CA ILE A 14 26.28 -23.75 -12.46
C ILE A 14 27.15 -24.59 -11.52
N LYS A 15 27.25 -24.20 -10.25
CA LYS A 15 28.06 -24.91 -9.24
C LYS A 15 27.49 -26.29 -8.88
N ASN A 16 26.19 -26.53 -9.10
CA ASN A 16 25.54 -27.80 -8.80
C ASN A 16 25.94 -28.92 -9.79
N GLY A 17 26.52 -28.59 -10.94
CA GLY A 17 26.94 -29.55 -11.98
C GLY A 17 25.77 -30.36 -12.52
N ASP A 18 25.97 -31.65 -12.80
CA ASP A 18 24.95 -32.59 -13.33
C ASP A 18 23.99 -33.14 -12.25
N ARG A 19 23.95 -32.56 -11.05
CA ARG A 19 22.99 -32.97 -10.03
C ARG A 19 21.61 -32.39 -10.34
N ASP A 20 20.57 -33.17 -10.07
CA ASP A 20 19.17 -32.72 -10.21
C ASP A 20 18.96 -31.39 -9.47
N TRP A 21 18.71 -30.33 -10.25
CA TRP A 21 18.35 -29.02 -9.73
C TRP A 21 16.84 -28.94 -9.57
N ILE A 22 16.38 -28.72 -8.35
CA ILE A 22 14.95 -28.56 -8.07
C ILE A 22 14.68 -27.12 -7.66
N SER A 23 13.95 -26.41 -8.51
CA SER A 23 13.46 -25.06 -8.23
C SER A 23 12.04 -25.14 -7.68
N TYR A 24 11.84 -24.66 -6.45
CA TYR A 24 10.51 -24.54 -5.85
C TYR A 24 10.12 -23.08 -5.66
N GLN A 25 8.88 -22.75 -6.05
CA GLN A 25 8.27 -21.47 -5.74
C GLN A 25 7.72 -21.51 -4.31
N LEU A 26 8.14 -20.57 -3.47
CA LEU A 26 7.60 -20.42 -2.12
C LEU A 26 6.29 -19.65 -2.18
N GLU A 27 5.20 -20.36 -2.47
CA GLU A 27 3.88 -19.76 -2.62
C GLU A 27 3.25 -19.38 -1.26
N LYS A 28 3.65 -20.04 -0.17
CA LYS A 28 3.00 -19.89 1.13
C LYS A 28 3.35 -18.56 1.81
N SER A 29 2.34 -17.73 2.06
CA SER A 29 2.46 -16.45 2.75
C SER A 29 1.95 -16.52 4.19
N PHE A 30 2.81 -16.17 5.15
CA PHE A 30 2.50 -16.21 6.58
C PHE A 30 2.03 -14.87 7.17
N ARG A 31 2.09 -13.79 6.38
CA ARG A 31 2.00 -12.41 6.89
C ARG A 31 0.67 -11.72 6.58
N SER A 32 -0.01 -12.13 5.52
CA SER A 32 -1.18 -11.41 5.00
C SER A 32 -2.42 -12.31 4.94
N THR A 33 -3.60 -11.70 4.93
CA THR A 33 -4.89 -12.39 4.79
C THR A 33 -5.20 -12.73 3.32
N PRO A 34 -6.15 -13.64 3.05
CA PRO A 34 -6.51 -14.04 1.70
C PRO A 34 -6.92 -12.88 0.78
N GLU A 35 -7.62 -11.87 1.29
CA GLU A 35 -8.12 -10.74 0.50
C GLU A 35 -6.97 -9.87 -0.03
N ILE A 36 -5.99 -9.60 0.82
CA ILE A 36 -4.79 -8.84 0.44
C ILE A 36 -4.00 -9.61 -0.61
N LEU A 37 -3.78 -10.91 -0.40
CA LEU A 37 -3.03 -11.73 -1.35
C LEU A 37 -3.74 -11.85 -2.70
N THR A 38 -5.06 -12.03 -2.69
CA THR A 38 -5.87 -12.10 -3.91
C THR A 38 -5.78 -10.81 -4.72
N LEU A 39 -5.85 -9.63 -4.06
CA LEU A 39 -5.69 -8.35 -4.75
C LEU A 39 -4.31 -8.21 -5.37
N VAL A 40 -3.26 -8.51 -4.59
CA VAL A 40 -1.86 -8.42 -5.04
C VAL A 40 -1.64 -9.34 -6.24
N ASP A 41 -2.07 -10.60 -6.15
CA ASP A 41 -1.95 -11.56 -7.24
C ASP A 41 -2.68 -11.06 -8.49
N ARG A 42 -3.94 -10.64 -8.38
CA ARG A 42 -4.68 -10.13 -9.54
C ARG A 42 -4.03 -8.92 -10.19
N LEU A 43 -3.53 -7.99 -9.38
CA LEU A 43 -2.92 -6.76 -9.89
C LEU A 43 -1.60 -7.05 -10.60
N PHE A 44 -0.70 -7.78 -9.94
CA PHE A 44 0.65 -8.00 -10.45
C PHE A 44 0.74 -9.08 -11.52
N ASN A 45 -0.23 -9.99 -11.60
CA ASN A 45 -0.32 -10.92 -12.72
C ASN A 45 -0.58 -10.25 -14.08
N ASN A 46 -0.99 -8.98 -14.12
CA ASN A 46 -1.11 -8.20 -15.36
C ASN A 46 0.21 -7.52 -15.78
N PHE A 47 1.21 -7.51 -14.90
CA PHE A 47 2.50 -6.83 -15.07
C PHE A 47 3.68 -7.77 -14.77
N ARG A 48 3.52 -9.08 -15.06
CA ARG A 48 4.49 -10.11 -14.66
C ARG A 48 5.86 -9.88 -15.30
N GLU A 49 5.87 -9.42 -16.54
CA GLU A 49 7.08 -9.20 -17.33
C GLU A 49 7.92 -8.04 -16.78
N GLU A 50 7.27 -7.04 -16.18
CA GLU A 50 7.93 -5.85 -15.65
C GLU A 50 8.49 -6.05 -14.24
N ILE A 51 7.96 -7.01 -13.48
CA ILE A 51 8.27 -7.16 -12.05
C ILE A 51 9.01 -8.46 -11.70
N SER A 52 9.07 -9.41 -12.63
CA SER A 52 9.71 -10.72 -12.40
C SER A 52 10.72 -11.03 -13.50
N PHE A 53 11.85 -11.61 -13.10
CA PHE A 53 12.83 -12.17 -14.05
C PHE A 53 12.32 -13.44 -14.72
N VAL A 54 11.31 -14.08 -14.13
CA VAL A 54 10.67 -15.30 -14.61
C VAL A 54 9.21 -14.97 -14.84
N ASN A 55 8.72 -15.10 -16.07
CA ASN A 55 7.32 -14.84 -16.41
C ASN A 55 6.40 -15.98 -15.95
N SER A 56 6.53 -16.40 -14.68
CA SER A 56 5.69 -17.40 -14.04
C SER A 56 4.46 -16.74 -13.43
N GLU A 57 3.42 -17.54 -13.24
CA GLU A 57 2.25 -17.10 -12.49
C GLU A 57 2.61 -16.72 -11.05
N ILE A 58 2.13 -15.54 -10.63
CA ILE A 58 2.25 -15.08 -9.26
C ILE A 58 1.04 -15.59 -8.50
N LYS A 59 1.29 -16.51 -7.58
CA LYS A 59 0.24 -17.11 -6.75
C LYS A 59 0.73 -17.22 -5.32
N HIS A 60 -0.02 -16.63 -4.40
CA HIS A 60 0.23 -16.79 -2.97
C HIS A 60 -0.82 -17.71 -2.33
N VAL A 61 -0.35 -18.60 -1.47
CA VAL A 61 -1.18 -19.46 -0.63
C VAL A 61 -1.20 -18.86 0.79
N PRO A 62 -2.33 -18.32 1.29
CA PRO A 62 -2.40 -17.79 2.64
C PRO A 62 -2.21 -18.89 3.68
N TYR A 63 -1.36 -18.67 4.68
CA TYR A 63 -1.33 -19.50 5.89
C TYR A 63 -2.51 -19.19 6.82
N ARG A 64 -2.94 -17.93 6.82
CA ARG A 64 -4.00 -17.39 7.69
C ARG A 64 -5.36 -17.46 6.98
N GLU A 65 -5.74 -18.65 6.51
CA GLU A 65 -6.93 -18.84 5.66
C GLU A 65 -8.24 -18.38 6.32
N ASN A 66 -8.29 -18.42 7.66
CA ASN A 66 -9.46 -18.02 8.44
C ASN A 66 -9.40 -16.59 8.98
N ASP A 67 -8.28 -15.86 8.79
CA ASP A 67 -8.18 -14.47 9.23
C ASP A 67 -8.93 -13.58 8.24
N GLN A 68 -9.75 -12.66 8.78
CA GLN A 68 -10.48 -11.70 7.96
C GLN A 68 -9.61 -10.50 7.60
N GLY A 69 -9.60 -10.14 6.33
CA GLY A 69 -9.05 -8.89 5.82
C GLY A 69 -10.09 -8.05 5.11
N TYR A 70 -9.81 -6.76 4.97
CA TYR A 70 -10.64 -5.85 4.19
C TYR A 70 -9.76 -4.86 3.43
N ILE A 71 -10.19 -4.53 2.21
CA ILE A 71 -9.56 -3.55 1.34
C ILE A 71 -10.59 -2.47 1.05
N GLU A 72 -10.18 -1.21 1.21
CA GLU A 72 -10.98 -0.04 0.85
C GLU A 72 -10.24 0.75 -0.22
N ILE A 73 -10.96 1.18 -1.26
CA ILE A 73 -10.48 2.21 -2.18
C ILE A 73 -11.29 3.46 -1.89
N TRP A 74 -10.62 4.53 -1.51
CA TRP A 74 -11.30 5.80 -1.22
C TRP A 74 -11.56 6.55 -2.53
N PRO A 75 -12.74 7.18 -2.69
CA PRO A 75 -13.01 8.00 -3.85
C PRO A 75 -12.06 9.20 -3.88
N LEU A 76 -11.83 9.72 -5.09
CA LEU A 76 -11.07 10.95 -5.24
C LEU A 76 -11.80 12.11 -4.56
N LEU A 77 -11.05 12.94 -3.83
CA LEU A 77 -11.60 14.14 -3.23
C LEU A 77 -12.05 15.11 -4.32
N PRO A 78 -13.16 15.85 -4.10
CA PRO A 78 -13.63 16.82 -5.06
C PRO A 78 -12.54 17.88 -5.30
N LYS A 79 -12.23 18.14 -6.57
CA LYS A 79 -11.46 19.33 -6.94
C LYS A 79 -12.30 20.54 -6.57
N CYS A 80 -11.70 21.56 -5.94
CA CYS A 80 -12.33 22.87 -5.83
C CYS A 80 -12.75 23.27 -7.25
N LYS A 81 -14.05 23.41 -7.49
CA LYS A 81 -14.53 24.03 -8.73
C LYS A 81 -13.97 25.45 -8.71
N GLU A 82 -13.19 25.79 -9.72
CA GLU A 82 -12.88 27.18 -10.02
C GLU A 82 -14.23 27.89 -10.20
N GLU A 83 -14.59 28.77 -9.27
CA GLU A 83 -15.47 29.86 -9.65
C GLU A 83 -14.67 30.66 -10.69
N GLU A 84 -15.20 30.77 -11.91
CA GLU A 84 -14.62 31.54 -13.00
C GLU A 84 -14.40 33.01 -12.58
N GLN A 85 -13.30 33.28 -11.88
CA GLN A 85 -12.79 34.63 -11.69
C GLN A 85 -11.67 34.84 -12.70
N GLN A 86 -12.12 35.25 -13.89
CA GLN A 86 -11.45 36.15 -14.84
C GLN A 86 -9.92 36.07 -14.92
N ALA A 87 -9.47 35.42 -16.00
CA ALA A 87 -8.31 35.76 -16.82
C ALA A 87 -7.29 36.73 -16.20
N LEU A 88 -6.27 36.21 -15.49
CA LEU A 88 -4.86 36.69 -15.55
C LEU A 88 -3.84 35.97 -14.62
N GLN A 89 -4.13 34.86 -13.94
CA GLN A 89 -3.15 34.22 -13.03
C GLN A 89 -2.99 32.70 -13.20
N ILE A 90 -2.54 32.25 -14.37
CA ILE A 90 -2.49 30.82 -14.71
C ILE A 90 -1.32 30.06 -14.02
N HIS A 91 -0.31 30.72 -13.44
CA HIS A 91 0.85 30.01 -12.86
C HIS A 91 0.81 29.77 -11.33
N LEU A 92 -0.05 30.46 -10.57
CA LEU A 92 -0.09 30.34 -9.09
C LEU A 92 -1.24 29.47 -8.57
N MET A 93 -2.29 29.26 -9.38
CA MET A 93 -3.50 28.54 -8.96
C MET A 93 -3.24 27.06 -8.69
N HIS A 94 -2.52 26.39 -9.58
CA HIS A 94 -2.30 24.94 -9.51
C HIS A 94 -1.66 24.51 -8.18
N LYS A 95 -0.65 25.25 -7.69
CA LYS A 95 0.04 24.91 -6.42
C LYS A 95 -0.89 25.06 -5.21
N LYS A 96 -1.79 26.04 -5.22
CA LYS A 96 -2.73 26.29 -4.12
C LYS A 96 -3.77 25.17 -4.03
N ASP A 97 -4.24 24.66 -5.16
CA ASP A 97 -5.25 23.59 -5.21
C ASP A 97 -4.70 22.26 -4.71
N TYR A 98 -3.46 21.90 -5.07
CA TYR A 98 -2.81 20.71 -4.51
C TYR A 98 -2.63 20.79 -2.99
N ILE A 99 -2.26 21.96 -2.47
CA ILE A 99 -2.14 22.18 -1.01
C ILE A 99 -3.49 21.96 -0.30
N ILE A 100 -4.60 22.44 -0.91
CA ILE A 100 -5.94 22.27 -0.34
C ILE A 100 -6.35 20.79 -0.36
N ILE A 101 -6.13 20.09 -1.48
CA ILE A 101 -6.47 18.67 -1.62
C ILE A 101 -5.65 17.81 -0.64
N ASP A 102 -4.34 18.04 -0.53
CA ASP A 102 -3.47 17.30 0.40
C ASP A 102 -3.92 17.48 1.85
N ARG A 103 -4.35 18.69 2.21
CA ARG A 103 -4.87 18.97 3.55
C ARG A 103 -6.22 18.31 3.80
N LEU A 104 -7.14 18.34 2.84
CA LEU A 104 -8.42 17.63 2.93
C LEU A 104 -8.21 16.12 3.06
N LEU A 105 -7.23 15.56 2.33
CA LEU A 105 -6.86 14.15 2.44
C LEU A 105 -6.30 13.83 3.83
N ALA A 106 -5.41 14.67 4.35
CA ALA A 106 -4.90 14.53 5.71
C ALA A 106 -6.01 14.56 6.78
N GLN A 107 -6.99 15.46 6.63
CA GLN A 107 -8.16 15.53 7.51
C GLN A 107 -9.02 14.27 7.43
N ALA A 108 -9.29 13.76 6.23
CA ALA A 108 -10.06 12.54 6.03
C ALA A 108 -9.37 11.32 6.66
N ILE A 109 -8.05 11.20 6.48
CA ILE A 109 -7.23 10.15 7.10
C ILE A 109 -7.29 10.24 8.62
N ALA A 110 -7.04 11.45 9.18
CA ALA A 110 -7.06 11.66 10.62
C ALA A 110 -8.42 11.34 11.24
N HIS A 111 -9.51 11.80 10.61
CA HIS A 111 -10.87 11.54 11.07
C HIS A 111 -11.22 10.05 11.04
N LYS A 112 -10.86 9.32 9.98
CA LYS A 112 -11.09 7.87 9.90
C LYS A 112 -10.35 7.11 11.00
N ILE A 113 -9.08 7.46 11.24
CA ILE A 113 -8.26 6.83 12.29
C ILE A 113 -8.83 7.15 13.68
N HIS A 114 -9.19 8.40 13.93
CA HIS A 114 -9.83 8.82 15.17
C HIS A 114 -11.11 8.03 15.45
N ASN A 115 -11.98 7.87 14.45
CA ASN A 115 -13.21 7.09 14.60
C ASN A 115 -12.91 5.62 14.92
N TRP A 116 -11.93 5.00 14.26
CA TRP A 116 -11.55 3.62 14.58
C TRP A 116 -11.05 3.44 16.01
N LEU A 117 -10.28 4.40 16.52
CA LEU A 117 -9.76 4.37 17.89
C LEU A 117 -10.87 4.64 18.92
N ASN A 118 -11.73 5.63 18.68
CA ASN A 118 -12.81 6.00 19.59
C ASN A 118 -13.94 4.97 19.66
N GLU A 119 -14.34 4.41 18.51
CA GLU A 119 -15.37 3.37 18.44
C GLU A 119 -14.87 2.03 18.99
N GLY A 120 -13.57 1.93 19.31
CA GLY A 120 -12.98 0.68 19.77
C GLY A 120 -13.08 -0.41 18.72
N ARG A 121 -12.77 -0.10 17.45
CA ARG A 121 -12.81 -1.11 16.39
C ARG A 121 -11.93 -2.30 16.77
N ILE A 122 -12.47 -3.52 16.63
CA ILE A 122 -11.76 -4.76 16.98
C ILE A 122 -10.84 -5.16 15.82
N LEU A 123 -9.57 -5.40 16.14
CA LEU A 123 -8.62 -6.08 15.27
C LEU A 123 -8.79 -7.59 15.41
N VAL A 124 -9.62 -8.19 14.56
CA VAL A 124 -10.00 -9.62 14.61
C VAL A 124 -8.79 -10.55 14.74
N ALA A 125 -7.71 -10.29 14.00
CA ALA A 125 -6.52 -11.15 14.01
C ALA A 125 -5.77 -11.19 15.36
N LYS A 126 -6.02 -10.24 16.26
CA LYS A 126 -5.39 -10.18 17.60
C LYS A 126 -6.42 -10.20 18.74
N ASP A 127 -7.70 -10.29 18.42
CA ASP A 127 -8.83 -10.24 19.36
C ASP A 127 -8.73 -9.11 20.40
N ARG A 128 -8.42 -7.90 19.93
CA ARG A 128 -8.34 -6.70 20.77
C ARG A 128 -8.69 -5.43 19.99
N HIS A 129 -8.95 -4.33 20.69
CA HIS A 129 -9.11 -3.02 20.05
C HIS A 129 -7.87 -2.62 19.24
N ILE A 130 -8.09 -1.94 18.13
CA ILE A 130 -7.02 -1.32 17.33
C ILE A 130 -6.31 -0.28 18.19
N GLU A 131 -4.99 -0.27 18.10
CA GLU A 131 -4.16 0.72 18.76
C GLU A 131 -3.35 1.51 17.70
N PRO A 132 -2.85 2.72 18.03
CA PRO A 132 -2.05 3.51 17.07
C PRO A 132 -0.86 2.75 16.47
N ARG A 133 -0.24 1.83 17.23
CA ARG A 133 0.88 1.00 16.77
C ARG A 133 0.52 -0.02 15.68
N ASP A 134 -0.77 -0.28 15.45
CA ASP A 134 -1.23 -1.20 14.41
C ASP A 134 -1.48 -0.49 13.06
N ILE A 135 -1.34 0.85 13.00
CA ILE A 135 -1.63 1.65 11.82
C ILE A 135 -0.33 2.15 11.19
N MET A 136 -0.14 1.86 9.91
CA MET A 136 0.99 2.35 9.12
C MET A 136 0.49 3.08 7.87
N ILE A 137 0.95 4.31 7.67
CA ILE A 137 0.62 5.13 6.50
C ILE A 137 1.82 5.14 5.57
N LEU A 138 1.67 4.55 4.37
CA LEU A 138 2.71 4.53 3.35
C LEU A 138 2.45 5.65 2.33
N VAL A 139 3.44 6.51 2.12
CA VAL A 139 3.42 7.57 1.10
C VAL A 139 4.55 7.33 0.09
N ARG A 140 4.33 7.74 -1.17
CA ARG A 140 5.33 7.60 -2.24
C ARG A 140 6.59 8.44 -1.98
N GLN A 141 6.41 9.66 -1.50
CA GLN A 141 7.48 10.61 -1.20
C GLN A 141 7.13 11.36 0.08
N GLN A 142 8.14 11.67 0.89
CA GLN A 142 7.98 12.52 2.06
C GLN A 142 7.85 13.98 1.61
N ASN A 143 6.62 14.41 1.38
CA ASN A 143 6.25 15.76 0.99
C ASN A 143 5.37 16.42 2.07
N VAL A 144 4.82 17.60 1.75
CA VAL A 144 3.98 18.40 2.66
C VAL A 144 2.75 17.63 3.17
N LEU A 145 2.25 16.62 2.44
CA LEU A 145 1.17 15.76 2.91
C LEU A 145 1.50 15.09 4.25
N VAL A 146 2.75 14.66 4.46
CA VAL A 146 3.18 14.01 5.71
C VAL A 146 3.08 14.97 6.89
N ASP A 147 3.46 16.23 6.67
CA ASP A 147 3.35 17.28 7.69
C ASP A 147 1.89 17.57 8.03
N TYR A 148 1.02 17.61 7.01
CA TYR A 148 -0.42 17.78 7.20
C TYR A 148 -1.05 16.60 7.92
N VAL A 149 -0.74 15.36 7.53
CA VAL A 149 -1.22 14.15 8.23
C VAL A 149 -0.79 14.17 9.69
N THR A 150 0.47 14.50 9.97
CA THR A 150 0.98 14.60 11.35
C THR A 150 0.27 15.68 12.14
N SER A 151 0.04 16.85 11.53
CA SER A 151 -0.65 17.97 12.16
C SER A 151 -2.12 17.66 12.47
N GLU A 152 -2.85 17.09 11.51
CA GLU A 152 -4.27 16.77 11.67
C GLU A 152 -4.46 15.58 12.63
N LEU A 153 -3.58 14.57 12.63
CA LEU A 153 -3.59 13.50 13.64
C LEU A 153 -3.39 14.03 15.06
N LYS A 154 -2.47 15.01 15.25
CA LYS A 154 -2.26 15.64 16.57
C LYS A 154 -3.48 16.43 17.05
N LYS A 155 -4.26 17.02 16.14
CA LYS A 155 -5.48 17.77 16.48
C LYS A 155 -6.66 16.87 16.82
N ALA A 156 -6.68 15.68 16.23
CA ALA A 156 -7.72 14.68 16.46
C ALA A 156 -7.43 13.78 17.68
N ASN A 157 -6.36 14.03 18.43
CA ASN A 157 -6.01 13.29 19.64
C ASN A 157 -6.49 14.05 20.88
#